data_AF-A0A1L7T8A8-F1
#
_entry.id   AF-A0A1L7T8A8-F1
#
_cell.length_a   1.000
_cell.length_b   1.000
_cell.length_c   1.000
_cell.angle_alpha   90.00
_cell.angle_beta   90.00
_cell.angle_gamma   90.00
#
_symmetry.space_group_name_H-M   'P 1'
#
loop_
_entity.id
_entity.type
_entity.pdbx_description
1 polymer ?
#
loop_
_entity_poly.entity_id
_entity_poly.type
_entity_poly.pdbx_seq_one_letter_code
_entity_poly.pdbx_strand_id
1 'polypeptide(L)'
;MTGPNYTAVVLDLGRVLVHYTTKNTVGLSSSQIASALDSPGWHDYERGKMSEQEAYDKVTRDFNIDLETWTQALEQMRDGMKANLSLISAIKDLKHTYPIMKVFCLSNIPRPEVELLKDEIESWGIVDQFSASSDLGERKPDLAIYKKFLKQVQAPASSCIFVDDKVEDVTTAQALGFKGIVFKDNDSLVRVLNNALGDPVSRAQRFLSHNAKKMFCTLSTGQVQPDNYSQLVILQNTGDSGLVVLENERYTWNYFQGTPTFGGTTYPDDSDTTSLAMTILESIPMADKVQARDKILSNLSPDGLPYCWFSKTRPRFCHCICATVFRFFVVNDWQDKLPGVYDFLCQLLETRAYLHGSRYYESPDWLLYILSDLCRRRPSDPNLGKMRELLDICIQERMGCDRNVLSAAMRVLSAQSLGLKNNRDLETVLEAQQVDGGWELAWLWGYGSKPLKIGSRGVVTAMAMNAIRHAQA
;
A
#
# COMPACT_ATOMS: atom_id res chain seq x y z
N MET A 1 17.67 6.92 3.01
CA MET A 1 18.06 5.58 3.51
C MET A 1 17.67 4.57 2.44
N THR A 2 18.64 3.90 1.81
CA THR A 2 18.34 2.79 0.90
C THR A 2 17.67 1.68 1.72
N GLY A 3 16.45 1.29 1.37
CA GLY A 3 15.72 0.23 2.07
C GLY A 3 16.50 -1.09 2.11
N PRO A 4 16.09 -2.05 2.96
CA PRO A 4 16.73 -3.36 3.01
C PRO A 4 16.74 -4.01 1.62
N ASN A 5 17.92 -4.46 1.19
CA ASN A 5 18.12 -5.12 -0.10
C ASN A 5 17.96 -6.63 0.10
N TYR A 6 16.74 -7.13 -0.04
CA TYR A 6 16.48 -8.57 0.08
C TYR A 6 16.90 -9.29 -1.21
N THR A 7 17.69 -10.35 -1.05
CA THR A 7 18.20 -11.15 -2.17
C THR A 7 17.80 -12.61 -2.05
N ALA A 8 17.18 -13.02 -0.94
CA ALA A 8 16.75 -14.39 -0.71
C ALA A 8 15.33 -14.47 -0.14
N VAL A 9 14.54 -15.41 -0.65
CA VAL A 9 13.25 -15.82 -0.10
C VAL A 9 13.37 -17.27 0.37
N VAL A 10 13.12 -17.50 1.64
CA VAL A 10 13.19 -18.81 2.30
C VAL A 10 11.76 -19.24 2.59
N LEU A 11 11.33 -20.33 1.97
CA LEU A 11 9.97 -20.84 2.06
C LEU A 11 9.94 -22.13 2.88
N ASP A 12 8.97 -22.27 3.78
CA ASP A 12 8.63 -23.60 4.26
C ASP A 12 8.05 -24.47 3.13
N LEU A 13 8.10 -25.79 3.32
CA LEU A 13 7.48 -26.76 2.44
C LEU A 13 6.00 -26.95 2.81
N GLY A 14 5.72 -27.42 4.03
CA GLY A 14 4.40 -27.82 4.48
C GLY A 14 3.44 -26.63 4.57
N ARG A 15 2.23 -26.76 4.02
CA ARG A 15 1.16 -25.73 4.03
C ARG A 15 1.52 -24.39 3.36
N VAL A 16 2.75 -24.24 2.84
CA VAL A 16 3.20 -23.12 2.01
C VAL A 16 3.33 -23.58 0.56
N LEU A 17 4.34 -24.42 0.27
CA LEU A 17 4.60 -24.95 -1.06
C LEU A 17 3.81 -26.24 -1.37
N VAL A 18 3.39 -26.98 -0.35
CA VAL A 18 2.51 -28.17 -0.49
C VAL A 18 1.31 -28.09 0.43
N HIS A 19 0.16 -28.55 -0.04
CA HIS A 19 -1.09 -28.64 0.71
C HIS A 19 -1.48 -30.09 0.94
N TYR A 20 -2.07 -30.39 2.09
CA TYR A 20 -2.61 -31.72 2.41
C TYR A 20 -4.12 -31.69 2.26
N THR A 21 -4.63 -32.34 1.20
CA THR A 21 -6.04 -32.20 0.78
C THR A 21 -6.94 -33.39 1.12
N THR A 22 -6.35 -34.54 1.45
CA THR A 22 -7.10 -35.74 1.77
C THR A 22 -7.62 -35.68 3.20
N LYS A 23 -8.93 -35.92 3.38
CA LYS A 23 -9.50 -36.15 4.71
C LYS A 23 -9.03 -37.53 5.17
N ASN A 24 -8.40 -37.59 6.34
CA ASN A 24 -8.06 -38.87 6.95
C ASN A 24 -9.34 -39.69 7.18
N THR A 25 -9.36 -40.93 6.70
CA THR A 25 -10.45 -41.88 6.92
C THR A 25 -10.10 -42.96 7.94
N VAL A 26 -8.86 -42.99 8.42
CA VAL A 26 -8.30 -44.06 9.25
C VAL A 26 -8.55 -43.83 10.75
N GLY A 27 -9.77 -43.51 11.17
CA GLY A 27 -10.14 -43.46 12.59
C GLY A 27 -9.44 -42.41 13.49
N LEU A 28 -8.43 -41.69 13.00
CA LEU A 28 -7.74 -40.60 13.72
C LEU A 28 -8.25 -39.24 13.26
N SER A 29 -8.60 -38.39 14.22
CA SER A 29 -8.92 -36.99 13.94
C SER A 29 -7.66 -36.22 13.49
N SER A 30 -7.87 -35.12 12.76
CA SER A 30 -6.77 -34.22 12.37
C SER A 30 -6.00 -33.68 13.58
N SER A 31 -6.67 -33.51 14.72
CA SER A 31 -6.02 -33.06 15.97
C SER A 31 -5.12 -34.13 16.58
N GLN A 32 -5.49 -35.41 16.51
CA GLN A 32 -4.63 -36.49 16.99
C GLN A 32 -3.38 -36.62 16.14
N ILE A 33 -3.52 -36.56 14.80
CA ILE A 33 -2.37 -36.59 13.89
C ILE A 33 -1.45 -35.38 14.16
N ALA A 34 -2.02 -34.17 14.24
CA ALA A 34 -1.22 -32.97 14.51
C ALA A 34 -0.46 -33.05 15.85
N SER A 35 -1.10 -33.56 16.90
CA SER A 35 -0.46 -33.74 18.21
C SER A 35 0.64 -34.79 18.19
N ALA A 36 0.44 -35.89 17.46
CA ALA A 36 1.44 -36.95 17.29
C ALA A 36 2.67 -36.48 16.49
N LEU A 37 2.46 -35.71 15.42
CA LEU A 37 3.53 -35.06 14.65
C LEU A 37 4.26 -33.98 15.47
N ASP A 38 3.61 -33.39 16.47
CA ASP A 38 4.21 -32.42 17.39
C ASP A 38 4.71 -33.07 18.70
N SER A 39 5.24 -34.29 18.61
CA SER A 39 5.75 -35.04 19.76
C SER A 39 7.28 -35.08 19.79
N PRO A 40 7.90 -35.28 20.97
CA PRO A 40 9.37 -35.38 21.07
C PRO A 40 9.97 -36.48 20.18
N GLY A 41 9.28 -37.64 20.06
CA GLY A 41 9.73 -38.74 19.20
C GLY A 41 9.74 -38.33 17.73
N TRP A 42 8.68 -37.66 17.27
CA TRP A 42 8.62 -37.14 15.91
C TRP A 42 9.64 -36.03 15.66
N HIS A 43 9.84 -35.13 16.63
CA HIS A 43 10.85 -34.08 16.52
C HIS A 43 12.28 -34.63 16.41
N ASP A 44 12.60 -35.73 17.09
CA ASP A 44 13.91 -36.40 16.94
C ASP A 44 14.03 -37.11 15.58
N TYR A 45 12.93 -37.66 15.06
CA TYR A 45 12.87 -38.22 13.70
C TYR A 45 13.10 -37.15 12.62
N GLU A 46 12.41 -36.01 12.72
CA GLU A 46 12.63 -34.83 11.86
C GLU A 46 14.07 -34.34 11.90
N ARG A 47 14.77 -34.47 13.05
CA ARG A 47 16.18 -34.09 13.22
C ARG A 47 17.17 -35.17 12.79
N GLY A 48 16.70 -36.32 12.29
CA GLY A 48 17.56 -37.45 11.93
C GLY A 48 18.29 -38.10 13.12
N LYS A 49 17.77 -37.91 14.34
CA LYS A 49 18.34 -38.48 15.59
C LYS A 49 17.71 -39.80 15.99
N MET A 50 16.62 -40.19 15.34
CA MET A 50 15.83 -41.38 15.61
C MET A 50 15.47 -42.05 14.28
N SER A 51 15.43 -43.38 14.24
CA SER A 51 14.96 -44.12 13.07
C SER A 51 13.43 -44.05 12.94
N GLU A 52 12.90 -44.33 11.74
CA GLU A 52 11.46 -44.37 11.48
C GLU A 52 10.73 -45.34 12.44
N GLN A 53 11.27 -46.56 12.58
CA GLN A 53 10.69 -47.59 13.46
C GLN A 53 10.62 -47.11 14.92
N GLU A 54 11.71 -46.54 15.45
CA GLU A 54 11.75 -46.03 16.82
C GLU A 54 10.75 -44.88 17.03
N ALA A 55 10.61 -44.00 16.04
CA ALA A 55 9.69 -42.88 16.08
C ALA A 55 8.24 -43.36 16.06
N TYR A 56 7.91 -44.32 15.20
CA TYR A 56 6.56 -44.89 15.09
C TYR A 56 6.20 -45.65 16.37
N ASP A 57 7.12 -46.46 16.91
CA ASP A 57 6.92 -47.17 18.19
C ASP A 57 6.72 -46.20 19.35
N LYS A 58 7.39 -45.04 19.32
CA LYS A 58 7.25 -44.01 20.35
C LYS A 58 5.91 -43.28 20.23
N VAL A 59 5.52 -42.86 19.02
CA VAL A 59 4.25 -42.18 18.78
C VAL A 59 3.06 -43.09 19.12
N THR A 60 3.06 -44.33 18.62
CA THR A 60 1.98 -45.30 18.86
C THR A 60 1.78 -45.56 20.36
N ARG A 61 2.88 -45.68 21.11
CA ARG A 61 2.85 -45.84 22.57
C ARG A 61 2.38 -44.59 23.30
N ASP A 62 2.96 -43.43 23.00
CA ASP A 62 2.71 -42.18 23.75
C ASP A 62 1.29 -41.65 23.52
N PHE A 63 0.70 -41.91 22.34
CA PHE A 63 -0.65 -41.46 21.97
C PHE A 63 -1.71 -42.57 21.99
N ASN A 64 -1.33 -43.80 22.35
CA ASN A 64 -2.20 -44.97 22.36
C ASN A 64 -2.93 -45.17 21.00
N ILE A 65 -2.14 -45.14 19.93
CA ILE A 65 -2.57 -45.35 18.53
C ILE A 65 -1.94 -46.67 18.07
N ASP A 66 -2.69 -47.54 17.40
CA ASP A 66 -2.11 -48.75 16.83
C ASP A 66 -1.23 -48.42 15.60
N LEU A 67 -0.18 -49.23 15.39
CA LEU A 67 0.81 -48.97 14.35
C LEU A 67 0.23 -48.99 12.93
N GLU A 68 -0.75 -49.84 12.68
CA GLU A 68 -1.40 -49.95 11.37
C GLU A 68 -2.16 -48.66 11.04
N THR A 69 -3.00 -48.19 11.97
CA THR A 69 -3.74 -46.94 11.86
C THR A 69 -2.80 -45.74 11.69
N TRP A 70 -1.71 -45.66 12.46
CA TRP A 70 -0.73 -44.58 12.34
C TRP A 70 -0.06 -44.58 10.96
N THR A 71 0.37 -45.75 10.49
CA THR A 71 1.04 -45.90 9.19
C THR A 71 0.10 -45.51 8.04
N GLN A 72 -1.13 -46.04 8.04
CA GLN A 72 -2.13 -45.71 7.03
C GLN A 72 -2.51 -44.22 7.04
N ALA A 73 -2.55 -43.58 8.22
CA ALA A 73 -2.82 -42.14 8.31
C ALA A 73 -1.69 -41.30 7.67
N LEU A 74 -0.42 -41.69 7.87
CA LEU A 74 0.73 -41.04 7.23
C LEU A 74 0.77 -41.29 5.73
N GLU A 75 0.45 -42.51 5.26
CA GLU A 75 0.30 -42.84 3.84
C GLU A 75 -0.80 -41.98 3.19
N GLN A 76 -1.98 -41.87 3.79
CA GLN A 76 -3.05 -41.00 3.27
C GLN A 76 -2.67 -39.52 3.25
N MET A 77 -1.91 -39.06 4.26
CA MET A 77 -1.40 -37.69 4.28
C MET A 77 -0.41 -37.47 3.13
N ARG A 78 0.46 -38.43 2.87
CA ARG A 78 1.43 -38.42 1.76
C ARG A 78 0.72 -38.44 0.40
N ASP A 79 -0.23 -39.35 0.19
CA ASP A 79 -1.04 -39.44 -1.03
C ASP A 79 -1.91 -38.19 -1.27
N GLY A 80 -2.30 -37.53 -0.18
CA GLY A 80 -3.10 -36.30 -0.21
C GLY A 80 -2.29 -35.02 -0.44
N MET A 81 -0.96 -35.12 -0.46
CA MET A 81 -0.07 -34.00 -0.68
C MET A 81 -0.20 -33.49 -2.11
N LYS A 82 -0.35 -32.17 -2.27
CA LYS A 82 -0.45 -31.51 -3.57
C LYS A 82 0.40 -30.24 -3.57
N ALA A 83 1.26 -30.09 -4.57
CA ALA A 83 1.99 -28.86 -4.78
C ALA A 83 1.05 -27.65 -4.93
N ASN A 84 1.43 -26.53 -4.32
CA ASN A 84 0.80 -25.23 -4.49
C ASN A 84 1.25 -24.61 -5.82
N LEU A 85 0.77 -25.17 -6.93
CA LEU A 85 1.18 -24.77 -8.28
C LEU A 85 0.98 -23.28 -8.57
N SER A 86 -0.05 -22.66 -7.98
CA SER A 86 -0.31 -21.23 -8.08
C SER A 86 0.81 -20.41 -7.44
N LEU A 87 1.23 -20.75 -6.21
CA LEU A 87 2.35 -20.07 -5.56
C LEU A 87 3.66 -20.33 -6.30
N ILE A 88 3.92 -21.58 -6.70
CA ILE A 88 5.13 -21.94 -7.45
C ILE A 88 5.23 -21.12 -8.73
N SER A 89 4.14 -20.97 -9.49
CA SER A 89 4.10 -20.11 -10.67
C SER A 89 4.40 -18.65 -10.34
N ALA A 90 3.79 -18.11 -9.28
CA ALA A 90 4.04 -16.72 -8.87
C ALA A 90 5.49 -16.49 -8.40
N ILE A 91 6.12 -17.47 -7.73
CA ILE A 91 7.54 -17.40 -7.38
C ILE A 91 8.43 -17.46 -8.63
N LYS A 92 8.06 -18.23 -9.68
CA LYS A 92 8.77 -18.18 -10.98
C LYS A 92 8.71 -16.79 -11.59
N ASP A 93 7.54 -16.16 -11.61
CA ASP A 93 7.37 -14.81 -12.16
C ASP A 93 8.18 -13.78 -11.35
N LEU A 94 8.24 -13.93 -10.02
CA LEU A 94 9.08 -13.11 -9.16
C LEU A 94 10.58 -13.31 -9.45
N LYS A 95 11.05 -14.55 -9.68
CA LYS A 95 12.46 -14.80 -10.07
C LYS A 95 12.78 -14.17 -11.43
N HIS A 96 11.84 -14.20 -12.37
CA HIS A 96 12.02 -13.53 -13.66
C HIS A 96 12.09 -12.01 -13.51
N THR A 97 11.22 -11.44 -12.67
CA THR A 97 11.16 -9.99 -12.40
C THR A 97 12.37 -9.50 -11.59
N TYR A 98 12.87 -10.33 -10.67
CA TYR A 98 13.99 -10.02 -9.76
C TYR A 98 15.08 -11.10 -9.89
N PRO A 99 15.92 -11.07 -10.95
CA PRO A 99 16.88 -12.15 -11.25
C PRO A 99 17.94 -12.42 -10.17
N ILE A 100 18.17 -11.46 -9.27
CA ILE A 100 19.10 -11.59 -8.14
C ILE A 100 18.47 -12.44 -7.02
N MET A 101 17.15 -12.58 -6.99
CA MET A 101 16.43 -13.32 -5.96
C MET A 101 16.76 -14.82 -6.02
N LYS A 102 17.33 -15.32 -4.93
CA LYS A 102 17.45 -16.74 -4.64
C LYS A 102 16.25 -17.23 -3.86
N VAL A 103 15.83 -18.46 -4.13
CA VAL A 103 14.74 -19.11 -3.41
C VAL A 103 15.30 -20.33 -2.73
N PHE A 104 15.16 -20.38 -1.41
CA PHE A 104 15.56 -21.49 -0.58
C PHE A 104 14.33 -22.14 0.03
N CYS A 105 14.43 -23.42 0.35
CA CYS A 105 13.43 -24.11 1.15
C CYS A 105 14.06 -24.59 2.46
N LEU A 106 13.39 -24.30 3.59
CA LEU A 106 13.81 -24.75 4.92
C LEU A 106 12.62 -25.39 5.62
N SER A 107 12.66 -26.72 5.78
CA SER A 107 11.51 -27.46 6.32
C SER A 107 11.90 -28.46 7.39
N ASN A 108 10.98 -28.66 8.33
CA ASN A 108 11.04 -29.76 9.29
C ASN A 108 10.51 -31.01 8.59
N ILE A 109 11.41 -31.90 8.19
CA ILE A 109 11.08 -33.08 7.40
C ILE A 109 12.12 -34.19 7.62
N PRO A 110 11.70 -35.45 7.88
CA PRO A 110 12.63 -36.58 8.00
C PRO A 110 13.24 -36.96 6.65
N ARG A 111 14.39 -37.64 6.67
CA ARG A 111 15.14 -37.97 5.44
C ARG A 111 14.34 -38.84 4.45
N PRO A 112 13.62 -39.90 4.86
CA PRO A 112 12.84 -40.71 3.92
C PRO A 112 11.83 -39.89 3.12
N GLU A 113 11.12 -38.96 3.76
CA GLU A 113 10.21 -38.05 3.08
C GLU A 113 10.94 -37.08 2.14
N VAL A 114 12.13 -36.60 2.48
CA VAL A 114 12.94 -35.76 1.56
C VAL A 114 13.27 -36.52 0.29
N GLU A 115 13.70 -37.78 0.40
CA GLU A 115 14.06 -38.61 -0.76
C GLU A 115 12.87 -38.84 -1.69
N LEU A 116 11.67 -39.02 -1.14
CA LEU A 116 10.43 -39.18 -1.90
C LEU A 116 9.99 -37.90 -2.62
N LEU A 117 10.22 -36.73 -2.02
CA LEU A 117 9.78 -35.45 -2.56
C LEU A 117 10.81 -34.77 -3.47
N LYS A 118 12.04 -35.28 -3.50
CA LYS A 118 13.17 -34.65 -4.18
C LYS A 118 12.88 -34.33 -5.64
N ASP A 119 12.46 -35.33 -6.42
CA ASP A 119 12.21 -35.17 -7.85
C ASP A 119 11.06 -34.19 -8.12
N GLU A 120 10.02 -34.20 -7.28
CA GLU A 120 8.91 -33.25 -7.38
C GLU A 120 9.38 -31.82 -7.10
N ILE A 121 10.12 -31.60 -6.01
CA ILE A 121 10.66 -30.29 -5.64
C ILE A 121 11.62 -29.75 -6.72
N GLU A 122 12.49 -30.61 -7.26
CA GLU A 122 13.39 -30.26 -8.37
C GLU A 122 12.61 -29.90 -9.64
N SER A 123 11.52 -30.62 -9.94
CA SER A 123 10.66 -30.35 -11.10
C SER A 123 9.99 -28.97 -11.05
N TRP A 124 9.80 -28.40 -9.86
CA TRP A 124 9.24 -27.06 -9.73
C TRP A 124 10.17 -26.00 -10.30
N GLY A 125 11.49 -26.23 -10.32
CA GLY A 125 12.47 -25.32 -10.93
C GLY A 125 12.57 -23.94 -10.27
N ILE A 126 12.06 -23.79 -9.04
CA ILE A 126 12.17 -22.53 -8.28
C ILE A 126 13.23 -22.57 -7.19
N VAL A 127 13.48 -23.73 -6.58
CA VAL A 127 14.33 -23.87 -5.39
C VAL A 127 15.81 -23.95 -5.80
N ASP A 128 16.60 -22.94 -5.42
CA ASP A 128 18.05 -22.93 -5.60
C ASP A 128 18.76 -23.89 -4.63
N GLN A 129 18.22 -24.04 -3.41
CA GLN A 129 18.73 -24.97 -2.41
C GLN A 129 17.65 -25.39 -1.41
N PHE A 130 17.55 -26.70 -1.17
CA PHE A 130 16.67 -27.31 -0.17
C PHE A 130 17.46 -27.65 1.09
N SER A 131 16.90 -27.34 2.26
CA SER A 131 17.49 -27.60 3.57
C SER A 131 16.48 -28.31 4.47
N ALA A 132 16.72 -29.59 4.74
CA ALA A 132 15.91 -30.39 5.65
C ALA A 132 16.42 -30.32 7.09
N SER A 133 15.52 -30.36 8.06
CA SER A 133 15.88 -30.54 9.46
C SER A 133 16.70 -31.81 9.71
N SER A 134 16.44 -32.87 8.96
CA SER A 134 17.12 -34.16 9.09
C SER A 134 18.58 -34.10 8.65
N ASP A 135 18.89 -33.31 7.62
CA ASP A 135 20.26 -33.09 7.16
C ASP A 135 21.02 -32.09 8.03
N LEU A 136 20.31 -31.10 8.61
CA LEU A 136 20.92 -30.10 9.49
C LEU A 136 21.06 -30.57 10.95
N GLY A 137 20.34 -31.63 11.34
CA GLY A 137 20.32 -32.16 12.70
C GLY A 137 19.57 -31.30 13.73
N GLU A 138 18.85 -30.28 13.27
CA GLU A 138 18.10 -29.30 14.07
C GLU A 138 16.76 -29.03 13.41
N ARG A 139 15.76 -28.54 14.16
CA ARG A 139 14.43 -28.24 13.63
C ARG A 139 14.01 -26.81 13.95
N LYS A 140 13.07 -26.25 13.19
CA LYS A 140 12.35 -25.04 13.56
C LYS A 140 11.41 -25.35 14.74
N PRO A 141 11.20 -24.45 15.71
CA PRO A 141 11.71 -23.07 15.78
C PRO A 141 13.10 -22.91 16.42
N ASP A 142 13.90 -23.97 16.63
CA ASP A 142 15.17 -23.82 17.36
C ASP A 142 16.14 -22.89 16.63
N LEU A 143 16.73 -21.92 17.34
CA LEU A 143 17.70 -20.95 16.76
C LEU A 143 18.84 -21.62 15.97
N ALA A 144 19.18 -22.86 16.33
CA ALA A 144 20.25 -23.63 15.72
C ALA A 144 20.00 -23.96 14.24
N ILE A 145 18.75 -24.25 13.84
CA ILE A 145 18.45 -24.58 12.43
C ILE A 145 18.71 -23.37 11.52
N TYR A 146 18.25 -22.19 11.93
CA TYR A 146 18.41 -20.95 11.16
C TYR A 146 19.88 -20.57 11.01
N LYS A 147 20.69 -20.73 12.07
CA LYS A 147 22.13 -20.46 12.03
C LYS A 147 22.87 -21.43 11.10
N LYS A 148 22.54 -22.71 11.17
CA LYS A 148 23.11 -23.73 10.26
C LYS A 148 22.70 -23.47 8.82
N PHE A 149 21.42 -23.16 8.59
CA PHE A 149 20.89 -22.76 7.28
C PHE A 149 21.65 -21.57 6.70
N LEU A 150 21.77 -20.44 7.43
CA LEU A 150 22.49 -19.25 6.94
C LEU A 150 23.95 -19.55 6.60
N LYS A 151 24.62 -20.40 7.40
CA LYS A 151 25.98 -20.85 7.10
C LYS A 151 26.04 -21.69 5.83
N GLN A 152 25.04 -22.53 5.59
CA GLN A 152 24.95 -23.40 4.41
C GLN A 152 24.72 -22.60 3.12
N VAL A 153 23.78 -21.64 3.15
CA VAL A 153 23.42 -20.82 1.96
C VAL A 153 24.31 -19.58 1.78
N GLN A 154 25.19 -19.28 2.74
CA GLN A 154 26.10 -18.14 2.73
C GLN A 154 25.40 -16.79 2.52
N ALA A 155 24.24 -16.60 3.16
CA ALA A 155 23.47 -15.36 3.12
C ALA A 155 23.36 -14.74 4.52
N PRO A 156 23.43 -13.40 4.67
CA PRO A 156 23.11 -12.75 5.94
C PRO A 156 21.59 -12.77 6.18
N ALA A 157 21.17 -12.92 7.44
CA ALA A 157 19.76 -12.91 7.81
C ALA A 157 19.03 -11.66 7.31
N SER A 158 19.69 -10.50 7.36
CA SER A 158 19.14 -9.20 6.91
C SER A 158 18.83 -9.11 5.42
N SER A 159 19.34 -10.02 4.58
CA SER A 159 18.98 -10.10 3.16
C SER A 159 17.92 -11.18 2.86
N CYS A 160 17.45 -11.89 3.89
CA CYS A 160 16.55 -13.02 3.76
C CYS A 160 15.13 -12.65 4.22
N ILE A 161 14.15 -13.05 3.40
CA ILE A 161 12.73 -13.06 3.76
C ILE A 161 12.37 -14.50 4.11
N PHE A 162 11.89 -14.75 5.32
CA PHE A 162 11.46 -16.08 5.77
C PHE A 162 9.94 -16.17 5.80
N VAL A 163 9.38 -17.21 5.19
CA VAL A 163 7.94 -17.43 5.01
C VAL A 163 7.57 -18.80 5.53
N ASP A 164 6.64 -18.84 6.49
CA ASP A 164 6.20 -20.06 7.17
C ASP A 164 4.75 -19.90 7.63
N ASP A 165 3.99 -21.00 7.75
CA ASP A 165 2.61 -20.95 8.26
C ASP A 165 2.56 -20.81 9.80
N LYS A 166 3.65 -21.15 10.50
CA LYS A 166 3.73 -21.12 11.97
C LYS A 166 4.32 -19.81 12.49
N VAL A 167 3.64 -19.22 13.46
CA VAL A 167 4.02 -17.92 14.05
C VAL A 167 5.35 -18.02 14.80
N GLU A 168 5.56 -19.11 15.54
CA GLU A 168 6.78 -19.38 16.31
C GLU A 168 8.04 -19.49 15.43
N ASP A 169 7.90 -20.08 14.24
CA ASP A 169 8.98 -20.21 13.27
C ASP A 169 9.33 -18.83 12.68
N VAL A 170 8.31 -18.08 12.24
CA VAL A 170 8.49 -16.71 11.73
C VAL A 170 9.09 -15.78 12.77
N THR A 171 8.59 -15.84 14.01
CA THR A 171 9.07 -14.99 15.11
C THR A 171 10.54 -15.26 15.42
N THR A 172 10.93 -16.54 15.42
CA THR A 172 12.32 -16.92 15.69
C THR A 172 13.27 -16.48 14.57
N ALA A 173 12.84 -16.61 13.31
CA ALA A 173 13.59 -16.07 12.18
C ALA A 173 13.73 -14.54 12.28
N GLN A 174 12.65 -13.81 12.61
CA GLN A 174 12.72 -12.35 12.79
C GLN A 174 13.69 -11.94 13.90
N ALA A 175 13.72 -12.65 15.02
CA ALA A 175 14.66 -12.40 16.11
C ALA A 175 16.13 -12.55 15.70
N LEU A 176 16.41 -13.31 14.63
CA LEU A 176 17.74 -13.47 14.03
C LEU A 176 18.06 -12.46 12.91
N GLY A 177 17.11 -11.57 12.57
CA GLY A 177 17.30 -10.49 11.60
C GLY A 177 16.68 -10.75 10.22
N PHE A 178 15.90 -11.82 10.04
CA PHE A 178 15.14 -12.04 8.81
C PHE A 178 13.96 -11.07 8.73
N LYS A 179 13.49 -10.75 7.52
CA LYS A 179 12.11 -10.30 7.34
C LYS A 179 11.18 -11.52 7.42
N GLY A 180 10.47 -11.68 8.52
CA GLY A 180 9.51 -12.77 8.66
C GLY A 180 8.13 -12.43 8.09
N ILE A 181 7.49 -13.39 7.44
CA ILE A 181 6.12 -13.32 6.92
C ILE A 181 5.38 -14.59 7.35
N VAL A 182 4.30 -14.43 8.12
CA VAL A 182 3.37 -15.53 8.38
C VAL A 182 2.53 -15.75 7.13
N PHE A 183 2.65 -16.93 6.55
CA PHE A 183 1.89 -17.31 5.36
C PHE A 183 0.40 -17.42 5.68
N LYS A 184 -0.43 -16.85 4.80
CA LYS A 184 -1.90 -16.87 4.93
C LYS A 184 -2.54 -17.32 3.63
N ASP A 185 -2.13 -16.68 2.55
CA ASP A 185 -2.62 -16.92 1.20
C ASP A 185 -1.58 -16.46 0.16
N ASN A 186 -1.72 -16.97 -1.06
CA ASN A 186 -0.79 -16.69 -2.16
C ASN A 186 -0.76 -15.19 -2.53
N ASP A 187 -1.92 -14.54 -2.63
CA ASP A 187 -2.03 -13.17 -3.14
C ASP A 187 -1.37 -12.16 -2.18
N SER A 188 -1.64 -12.31 -0.89
CA SER A 188 -1.02 -11.51 0.16
C SER A 188 0.49 -11.69 0.18
N LEU A 189 0.98 -12.93 0.09
CA LEU A 189 2.42 -13.21 0.05
C LEU A 189 3.08 -12.57 -1.17
N VAL A 190 2.54 -12.78 -2.38
CA VAL A 190 3.10 -12.25 -3.63
C VAL A 190 3.15 -10.73 -3.62
N ARG A 191 2.14 -10.07 -3.06
CA ARG A 191 2.14 -8.61 -2.88
C ARG A 191 3.25 -8.16 -1.93
N VAL A 192 3.38 -8.79 -0.75
CA VAL A 192 4.42 -8.44 0.22
C VAL A 192 5.82 -8.69 -0.34
N LEU A 193 6.03 -9.80 -1.07
CA LEU A 193 7.29 -10.08 -1.75
C LEU A 193 7.62 -9.03 -2.80
N ASN A 194 6.67 -8.61 -3.64
CA ASN A 194 6.88 -7.51 -4.59
C ASN A 194 7.25 -6.20 -3.89
N ASN A 195 6.61 -5.88 -2.75
CA ASN A 195 6.89 -4.67 -1.99
C ASN A 195 8.26 -4.73 -1.29
N ALA A 196 8.74 -5.92 -0.94
CA ALA A 196 10.05 -6.10 -0.34
C ALA A 196 11.18 -6.10 -1.38
N LEU A 197 10.96 -6.71 -2.55
CA LEU A 197 11.99 -6.93 -3.57
C LEU A 197 12.08 -5.81 -4.60
N GLY A 198 10.95 -5.16 -4.92
CA GLY A 198 10.86 -4.17 -5.98
C GLY A 198 11.01 -2.73 -5.49
N ASP A 199 11.61 -1.89 -6.32
CA ASP A 199 11.61 -0.44 -6.08
C ASP A 199 10.17 0.12 -6.21
N PRO A 200 9.58 0.66 -5.14
CA PRO A 200 8.18 1.08 -5.15
C PRO A 200 7.91 2.23 -6.11
N VAL A 201 8.87 3.15 -6.30
CA VAL A 201 8.72 4.30 -7.22
C VAL A 201 8.70 3.82 -8.67
N SER A 202 9.65 2.96 -9.06
CA SER A 202 9.70 2.38 -10.42
C SER A 202 8.45 1.56 -10.75
N ARG A 203 7.93 0.80 -9.78
CA ARG A 203 6.68 0.06 -9.93
C ARG A 203 5.47 0.98 -10.12
N ALA A 204 5.37 2.05 -9.33
CA ALA A 204 4.32 3.06 -9.47
C ALA A 204 4.40 3.78 -10.82
N GLN A 205 5.61 4.13 -11.27
CA GLN A 205 5.82 4.76 -12.57
C GLN A 205 5.36 3.86 -13.72
N ARG A 206 5.65 2.56 -13.67
CA ARG A 206 5.15 1.58 -14.65
C ARG A 206 3.62 1.53 -14.67
N PHE A 207 2.98 1.49 -13.51
CA PHE A 207 1.51 1.55 -13.42
C PHE A 207 0.96 2.82 -14.08
N LEU A 208 1.50 3.99 -13.72
CA LEU A 208 1.04 5.28 -14.25
C LEU A 208 1.24 5.35 -15.76
N SER A 209 2.41 4.98 -16.28
CA SER A 209 2.72 4.99 -17.71
C SER A 209 1.87 4.00 -18.51
N HIS A 210 1.62 2.79 -17.98
CA HIS A 210 0.73 1.80 -18.62
C HIS A 210 -0.72 2.30 -18.73
N ASN A 211 -1.15 3.11 -17.75
CA ASN A 211 -2.49 3.67 -17.67
C ASN A 211 -2.58 5.12 -18.16
N ALA A 212 -1.52 5.64 -18.80
CA ALA A 212 -1.47 7.03 -19.25
C ALA A 212 -2.72 7.39 -20.08
N LYS A 213 -3.30 8.56 -19.79
CA LYS A 213 -4.50 9.12 -20.43
C LYS A 213 -5.80 8.33 -20.23
N LYS A 214 -5.79 7.32 -19.35
CA LYS A 214 -6.97 6.48 -19.03
C LYS A 214 -7.40 6.59 -17.56
N MET A 215 -6.66 7.32 -16.74
CA MET A 215 -6.83 7.39 -15.28
C MET A 215 -7.93 8.37 -14.84
N PHE A 216 -9.11 8.27 -15.42
CA PHE A 216 -10.28 9.03 -14.98
C PHE A 216 -10.86 8.50 -13.67
N CYS A 217 -11.67 9.31 -12.99
CA CYS A 217 -12.34 8.85 -11.78
C CYS A 217 -13.41 7.80 -12.08
N THR A 218 -13.71 6.98 -11.08
CA THR A 218 -14.82 6.02 -11.06
C THR A 218 -15.80 6.42 -9.97
N LEU A 219 -17.08 6.45 -10.32
CA LEU A 219 -18.17 6.68 -9.39
C LEU A 219 -18.44 5.43 -8.56
N SER A 220 -19.03 5.58 -7.38
CA SER A 220 -19.47 4.42 -6.57
C SER A 220 -20.54 3.54 -7.24
N THR A 221 -21.10 3.98 -8.37
CA THR A 221 -21.97 3.19 -9.27
C THR A 221 -21.19 2.35 -10.30
N GLY A 222 -19.86 2.43 -10.33
CA GLY A 222 -18.99 1.75 -11.30
C GLY A 222 -18.77 2.49 -12.62
N GLN A 223 -19.47 3.61 -12.85
CA GLN A 223 -19.30 4.41 -14.07
C GLN A 223 -18.03 5.24 -14.03
N VAL A 224 -17.35 5.35 -15.18
CA VAL A 224 -16.23 6.28 -15.35
C VAL A 224 -16.75 7.70 -15.47
N GLN A 225 -16.06 8.63 -14.81
CA GLN A 225 -16.33 10.06 -14.82
C GLN A 225 -15.09 10.78 -15.39
N PRO A 226 -15.10 11.15 -16.68
CA PRO A 226 -14.13 12.09 -17.23
C PRO A 226 -14.20 13.41 -16.47
N ASP A 227 -13.06 13.87 -15.98
CA ASP A 227 -12.96 15.04 -15.11
C ASP A 227 -11.59 15.69 -15.25
N ASN A 228 -11.50 17.01 -15.08
CA ASN A 228 -10.24 17.77 -15.10
C ASN A 228 -9.54 17.76 -13.75
N TYR A 229 -10.28 17.72 -12.64
CA TYR A 229 -9.70 17.95 -11.31
C TYR A 229 -8.73 16.84 -10.90
N SER A 230 -9.11 15.58 -11.05
CA SER A 230 -8.25 14.41 -10.77
C SER A 230 -7.02 14.38 -11.66
N GLN A 231 -7.16 14.81 -12.92
CA GLN A 231 -6.06 14.90 -13.89
C GLN A 231 -5.05 15.96 -13.46
N LEU A 232 -5.53 17.11 -12.98
CA LEU A 232 -4.67 18.15 -12.39
C LEU A 232 -3.98 17.67 -11.10
N VAL A 233 -4.66 16.89 -10.24
CA VAL A 233 -4.03 16.31 -9.04
C VAL A 233 -2.95 15.29 -9.41
N ILE A 234 -3.18 14.44 -10.42
CA ILE A 234 -2.14 13.53 -10.95
C ILE A 234 -0.95 14.36 -11.44
N LEU A 235 -1.19 15.37 -12.28
CA LEU A 235 -0.14 16.25 -12.81
C LEU A 235 0.65 16.95 -11.70
N GLN A 236 -0.03 17.45 -10.65
CA GLN A 236 0.63 18.09 -9.50
C GLN A 236 1.64 17.15 -8.81
N ASN A 237 1.36 15.85 -8.77
CA ASN A 237 2.17 14.87 -8.04
C ASN A 237 3.18 14.11 -8.92
N THR A 238 3.00 14.14 -10.24
CA THR A 238 3.93 13.48 -11.19
C THR A 238 4.83 14.47 -11.91
N GLY A 239 4.33 15.67 -12.23
CA GLY A 239 4.96 16.61 -13.16
C GLY A 239 4.91 16.16 -14.62
N ASP A 240 4.19 15.07 -14.94
CA ASP A 240 4.19 14.44 -16.26
C ASP A 240 2.85 14.67 -16.98
N SER A 241 2.84 15.59 -17.95
CA SER A 241 1.68 15.89 -18.79
C SER A 241 1.32 14.75 -19.75
N GLY A 242 2.23 13.81 -20.01
CA GLY A 242 1.97 12.63 -20.85
C GLY A 242 0.98 11.66 -20.22
N LEU A 243 0.79 11.72 -18.89
CA LEU A 243 -0.10 10.83 -18.14
C LEU A 243 -1.57 11.27 -18.15
N VAL A 244 -1.85 12.54 -18.45
CA VAL A 244 -3.15 13.16 -18.18
C VAL A 244 -3.84 13.62 -19.46
N VAL A 245 -5.17 13.77 -19.39
CA VAL A 245 -5.98 14.43 -20.42
C VAL A 245 -6.68 15.60 -19.76
N LEU A 246 -6.45 16.81 -20.26
CA LEU A 246 -7.10 18.02 -19.77
C LEU A 246 -7.93 18.62 -20.91
N GLU A 247 -9.14 19.08 -20.59
CA GLU A 247 -10.05 19.72 -21.54
C GLU A 247 -10.48 21.07 -20.97
N ASN A 248 -10.00 22.14 -21.59
CA ASN A 248 -10.43 23.49 -21.28
C ASN A 248 -10.04 24.46 -22.41
N GLU A 249 -10.96 25.37 -22.73
CA GLU A 249 -10.78 26.38 -23.79
C GLU A 249 -10.82 27.82 -23.26
N ARG A 250 -10.97 28.01 -21.93
CA ARG A 250 -11.24 29.33 -21.33
C ARG A 250 -10.38 29.61 -20.10
N TYR A 251 -10.49 30.81 -19.54
CA TYR A 251 -9.79 31.19 -18.31
C TYR A 251 -10.50 30.67 -17.04
N THR A 252 -11.65 30.00 -17.15
CA THR A 252 -12.31 29.27 -16.07
C THR A 252 -12.40 27.80 -16.43
N TRP A 253 -12.30 26.95 -15.42
CA TRP A 253 -12.28 25.49 -15.60
C TRP A 253 -13.49 24.84 -14.97
N ASN A 254 -13.95 23.78 -15.62
CA ASN A 254 -14.98 22.90 -15.10
C ASN A 254 -14.36 21.62 -14.54
N TYR A 255 -14.89 21.13 -13.43
CA TYR A 255 -14.62 19.78 -12.94
C TYR A 255 -14.83 18.72 -14.03
N PHE A 256 -15.93 18.78 -14.78
CA PHE A 256 -16.29 17.78 -15.78
C PHE A 256 -15.58 18.03 -17.12
N GLN A 257 -15.28 16.95 -17.84
CA GLN A 257 -14.91 16.99 -19.26
C GLN A 257 -16.13 16.75 -20.15
N GLY A 258 -16.12 17.31 -21.36
CA GLY A 258 -17.28 17.33 -22.25
C GLY A 258 -18.48 18.10 -21.67
N THR A 259 -19.69 17.59 -21.91
CA THR A 259 -20.91 18.24 -21.39
C THR A 259 -20.96 18.11 -19.86
N PRO A 260 -20.96 19.22 -19.09
CA PRO A 260 -20.87 19.19 -17.63
C PRO A 260 -22.22 18.87 -16.99
N THR A 261 -22.87 17.80 -17.44
CA THR A 261 -24.18 17.36 -16.98
C THR A 261 -24.05 16.09 -16.18
N PHE A 262 -24.58 16.10 -14.96
CA PHE A 262 -24.68 14.92 -14.13
C PHE A 262 -26.08 14.79 -13.53
N GLY A 263 -26.70 13.62 -13.71
CA GLY A 263 -28.04 13.34 -13.21
C GLY A 263 -29.09 14.37 -13.68
N GLY A 264 -29.01 14.79 -14.95
CA GLY A 264 -29.91 15.77 -15.57
C GLY A 264 -29.66 17.23 -15.18
N THR A 265 -28.62 17.52 -14.38
CA THR A 265 -28.26 18.89 -13.96
C THR A 265 -26.97 19.33 -14.62
N THR A 266 -26.94 20.52 -15.22
CA THR A 266 -25.73 21.15 -15.75
C THR A 266 -24.97 21.90 -14.64
N TYR A 267 -23.65 21.70 -14.59
CA TYR A 267 -22.75 22.29 -13.61
C TYR A 267 -21.92 23.39 -14.27
N PRO A 268 -21.88 24.60 -13.68
CA PRO A 268 -21.02 25.66 -14.18
C PRO A 268 -19.56 25.37 -13.85
N ASP A 269 -18.65 26.15 -14.41
CA ASP A 269 -17.26 26.19 -14.00
C ASP A 269 -17.13 26.53 -12.50
N ASP A 270 -16.03 26.09 -11.91
CA ASP A 270 -15.86 26.09 -10.46
C ASP A 270 -14.51 26.68 -10.03
N SER A 271 -14.51 27.26 -8.83
CA SER A 271 -13.36 27.92 -8.24
C SER A 271 -12.24 26.95 -7.88
N ASP A 272 -12.52 25.67 -7.64
CA ASP A 272 -11.53 24.68 -7.21
C ASP A 272 -10.66 24.24 -8.39
N THR A 273 -11.29 23.72 -9.44
CA THR A 273 -10.64 23.31 -10.68
C THR A 273 -9.91 24.47 -11.32
N THR A 274 -10.54 25.65 -11.35
CA THR A 274 -9.91 26.87 -11.88
C THR A 274 -8.65 27.22 -11.08
N SER A 275 -8.75 27.29 -9.75
CA SER A 275 -7.61 27.70 -8.91
C SER A 275 -6.47 26.68 -8.95
N LEU A 276 -6.77 25.38 -8.97
CA LEU A 276 -5.77 24.34 -9.11
C LEU A 276 -5.05 24.44 -10.46
N ALA A 277 -5.79 24.54 -11.57
CA ALA A 277 -5.22 24.69 -12.91
C ALA A 277 -4.29 25.92 -13.00
N MET A 278 -4.76 27.07 -12.53
CA MET A 278 -4.01 28.34 -12.55
C MET A 278 -2.74 28.31 -11.67
N THR A 279 -2.72 27.42 -10.67
CA THR A 279 -1.58 27.24 -9.76
C THR A 279 -0.52 26.30 -10.32
N ILE A 280 -0.92 25.24 -11.04
CA ILE A 280 0.02 24.17 -11.44
C ILE A 280 0.40 24.19 -12.91
N LEU A 281 -0.41 24.79 -13.79
CA LEU A 281 -0.11 24.88 -15.22
C LEU A 281 0.70 26.14 -15.50
N GLU A 282 2.01 25.96 -15.68
CA GLU A 282 2.96 27.06 -15.94
C GLU A 282 2.72 27.75 -17.30
N SER A 283 2.13 27.05 -18.26
CA SER A 283 1.84 27.57 -19.59
C SER A 283 0.70 28.59 -19.63
N ILE A 284 -0.10 28.73 -18.56
CA ILE A 284 -1.23 29.65 -18.55
C ILE A 284 -0.73 31.11 -18.44
N PRO A 285 -1.09 32.00 -19.39
CA PRO A 285 -0.72 33.41 -19.35
C PRO A 285 -1.25 34.12 -18.11
N MET A 286 -0.48 35.10 -17.60
CA MET A 286 -0.91 35.92 -16.46
C MET A 286 -2.24 36.65 -16.72
N ALA A 287 -2.52 37.05 -17.96
CA ALA A 287 -3.80 37.67 -18.33
C ALA A 287 -5.00 36.75 -18.02
N ASP A 288 -4.89 35.44 -18.26
CA ASP A 288 -5.93 34.48 -17.95
C ASP A 288 -6.05 34.24 -16.44
N LYS A 289 -4.92 34.22 -15.72
CA LYS A 289 -4.92 34.18 -14.24
C LYS A 289 -5.64 35.38 -13.64
N VAL A 290 -5.44 36.58 -14.21
CA VAL A 290 -6.13 37.81 -13.80
C VAL A 290 -7.64 37.71 -14.06
N GLN A 291 -8.05 37.20 -15.23
CA GLN A 291 -9.47 36.99 -15.53
C GLN A 291 -10.13 35.96 -14.59
N ALA A 292 -9.42 34.85 -14.30
CA ALA A 292 -9.86 33.83 -13.35
C ALA A 292 -10.04 34.42 -11.93
N ARG A 293 -9.06 35.21 -11.46
CA ARG A 293 -9.11 35.93 -10.19
C ARG A 293 -10.35 36.82 -10.12
N ASP A 294 -10.57 37.68 -11.12
CA ASP A 294 -11.69 38.61 -11.13
C ASP A 294 -13.04 37.87 -11.16
N LYS A 295 -13.09 36.72 -11.85
CA LYS A 295 -14.27 35.86 -11.81
C LYS A 295 -14.53 35.27 -10.42
N ILE A 296 -13.51 34.82 -9.71
CA ILE A 296 -13.61 34.34 -8.31
C ILE A 296 -14.10 35.47 -7.40
N LEU A 297 -13.52 36.67 -7.50
CA LEU A 297 -13.91 37.85 -6.71
C LEU A 297 -15.36 38.29 -6.96
N SER A 298 -15.93 37.96 -8.12
CA SER A 298 -17.35 38.22 -8.41
C SER A 298 -18.32 37.22 -7.77
N ASN A 299 -17.83 36.13 -7.16
CA ASN A 299 -18.60 35.06 -6.52
C ASN A 299 -18.09 34.74 -5.10
N LEU A 300 -18.13 35.76 -4.23
CA LEU A 300 -17.84 35.61 -2.81
C LEU A 300 -19.13 35.50 -1.98
N SER A 301 -19.01 34.93 -0.79
CA SER A 301 -20.03 34.98 0.25
C SER A 301 -20.17 36.39 0.83
N PRO A 302 -21.23 36.66 1.63
CA PRO A 302 -21.34 37.91 2.38
C PRO A 302 -20.12 38.19 3.28
N ASP A 303 -19.45 37.15 3.76
CA ASP A 303 -18.24 37.23 4.59
C ASP A 303 -16.94 37.36 3.75
N GLY A 304 -17.04 37.53 2.43
CA GLY A 304 -15.89 37.64 1.54
C GLY A 304 -15.18 36.31 1.24
N LEU A 305 -15.78 35.16 1.57
CA LEU A 305 -15.20 33.84 1.32
C LEU A 305 -15.61 33.30 -0.06
N PRO A 306 -14.70 32.70 -0.85
CA PRO A 306 -15.00 32.23 -2.20
C PRO A 306 -16.01 31.06 -2.20
N TYR A 307 -17.03 31.17 -3.05
CA TYR A 307 -17.95 30.06 -3.31
C TYR A 307 -17.36 29.05 -4.30
N CYS A 308 -17.89 27.82 -4.27
CA CYS A 308 -17.44 26.73 -5.12
C CYS A 308 -17.73 26.97 -6.59
N TRP A 309 -18.93 27.41 -6.92
CA TRP A 309 -19.41 27.50 -8.31
C TRP A 309 -19.42 28.95 -8.79
N PHE A 310 -19.09 29.17 -10.06
CA PHE A 310 -19.25 30.47 -10.71
C PHE A 310 -20.71 30.77 -11.09
N SER A 311 -21.61 30.61 -10.13
CA SER A 311 -23.04 30.83 -10.28
C SER A 311 -23.69 31.38 -9.01
N LYS A 312 -24.37 32.52 -9.16
CA LYS A 312 -25.13 33.17 -8.08
C LYS A 312 -26.34 32.34 -7.61
N THR A 313 -26.85 31.43 -8.43
CA THR A 313 -27.96 30.55 -8.06
C THR A 313 -27.49 29.29 -7.31
N ARG A 314 -26.17 29.10 -7.17
CA ARG A 314 -25.57 27.95 -6.49
C ARG A 314 -24.51 28.39 -5.46
N PRO A 315 -24.88 29.18 -4.43
CA PRO A 315 -23.95 29.66 -3.40
C PRO A 315 -23.57 28.48 -2.48
N ARG A 316 -22.62 27.66 -2.92
CA ARG A 316 -22.10 26.52 -2.17
C ARG A 316 -20.74 26.89 -1.63
N PHE A 317 -20.52 26.55 -0.36
CA PHE A 317 -19.27 26.78 0.33
C PHE A 317 -18.60 25.45 0.67
N CYS A 318 -17.27 25.44 0.59
CA CYS A 318 -16.42 24.34 1.00
C CYS A 318 -15.06 24.93 1.42
N HIS A 319 -14.62 24.63 2.64
CA HIS A 319 -13.37 25.21 3.15
C HIS A 319 -12.11 24.65 2.47
N CYS A 320 -12.14 23.42 1.95
CA CYS A 320 -11.03 22.91 1.12
C CYS A 320 -10.92 23.68 -0.21
N ILE A 321 -12.05 24.00 -0.84
CA ILE A 321 -12.08 24.84 -2.05
C ILE A 321 -11.61 26.26 -1.73
N CYS A 322 -12.03 26.80 -0.59
CA CYS A 322 -11.56 28.08 -0.08
C CYS A 322 -10.03 28.08 0.09
N ALA A 323 -9.46 27.00 0.64
CA ALA A 323 -8.01 26.83 0.75
C ALA A 323 -7.32 26.74 -0.62
N THR A 324 -7.88 26.03 -1.60
CA THR A 324 -7.33 25.96 -2.98
C THR A 324 -7.29 27.35 -3.62
N VAL A 325 -8.38 28.11 -3.49
CA VAL A 325 -8.47 29.50 -3.98
C VAL A 325 -7.45 30.39 -3.29
N PHE A 326 -7.35 30.31 -1.95
CA PHE A 326 -6.39 31.10 -1.19
C PHE A 326 -4.96 30.79 -1.62
N ARG A 327 -4.63 29.51 -1.83
CA ARG A 327 -3.34 29.09 -2.37
C ARG A 327 -3.05 29.77 -3.71
N PHE A 328 -4.00 29.73 -4.66
CA PHE A 328 -3.86 30.42 -5.95
C PHE A 328 -3.63 31.93 -5.81
N PHE A 329 -4.33 32.59 -4.89
CA PHE A 329 -4.16 34.03 -4.67
C PHE A 329 -2.81 34.37 -4.06
N VAL A 330 -2.37 33.65 -3.02
CA VAL A 330 -1.11 33.93 -2.33
C VAL A 330 0.10 33.67 -3.24
N VAL A 331 0.09 32.60 -4.05
CA VAL A 331 1.22 32.33 -4.96
C VAL A 331 1.36 33.36 -6.08
N ASN A 332 0.36 34.22 -6.29
CA ASN A 332 0.38 35.35 -7.24
C ASN A 332 0.34 36.71 -6.52
N ASP A 333 0.63 36.77 -5.22
CA ASP A 333 0.67 38.00 -4.41
C ASP A 333 -0.66 38.80 -4.42
N TRP A 334 -1.80 38.09 -4.42
CA TRP A 334 -3.16 38.67 -4.43
C TRP A 334 -3.95 38.47 -3.13
N GLN A 335 -3.31 37.97 -2.07
CA GLN A 335 -3.98 37.64 -0.80
C GLN A 335 -4.79 38.81 -0.20
N ASP A 336 -4.36 40.05 -0.38
CA ASP A 336 -5.05 41.24 0.14
C ASP A 336 -6.45 41.44 -0.46
N LYS A 337 -6.75 40.79 -1.58
CA LYS A 337 -8.08 40.81 -2.21
C LYS A 337 -9.09 39.87 -1.55
N LEU A 338 -8.64 39.03 -0.62
CA LEU A 338 -9.48 38.11 0.17
C LEU A 338 -9.27 38.35 1.68
N PRO A 339 -9.53 39.57 2.19
CA PRO A 339 -9.28 39.92 3.58
C PRO A 339 -10.24 39.13 4.49
N GLY A 340 -9.73 38.12 5.19
CA GLY A 340 -10.51 37.23 6.07
C GLY A 340 -10.38 35.75 5.75
N VAL A 341 -9.94 35.38 4.53
CA VAL A 341 -9.71 33.97 4.20
C VAL A 341 -8.56 33.38 5.01
N TYR A 342 -7.48 34.13 5.22
CA TYR A 342 -6.35 33.69 6.04
C TYR A 342 -6.76 33.37 7.48
N ASP A 343 -7.48 34.29 8.13
CA ASP A 343 -7.91 34.15 9.52
C ASP A 343 -8.91 33.00 9.66
N PHE A 344 -9.84 32.86 8.72
CA PHE A 344 -10.78 31.74 8.69
C PHE A 344 -10.06 30.38 8.59
N LEU A 345 -9.08 30.25 7.68
CA LEU A 345 -8.30 29.02 7.53
C LEU A 345 -7.46 28.72 8.79
N CYS A 346 -6.85 29.74 9.40
CA CYS A 346 -6.15 29.57 10.67
C CYS A 346 -7.10 29.14 11.80
N GLN A 347 -8.31 29.71 11.87
CA GLN A 347 -9.30 29.36 12.88
C GLN A 347 -9.77 27.90 12.73
N LEU A 348 -9.91 27.39 11.50
CA LEU A 348 -10.21 25.97 11.26
C LEU A 348 -9.12 25.07 11.83
N LEU A 349 -7.85 25.43 11.66
CA LEU A 349 -6.71 24.70 12.22
C LEU A 349 -6.65 24.85 13.75
N GLU A 350 -6.85 26.04 14.31
CA GLU A 350 -6.84 26.27 15.76
C GLU A 350 -7.93 25.47 16.48
N THR A 351 -9.13 25.42 15.91
CA THR A 351 -10.29 24.76 16.54
C THR A 351 -10.40 23.28 16.20
N ARG A 352 -9.55 22.76 15.31
CA ARG A 352 -9.63 21.39 14.76
C ARG A 352 -10.95 21.12 14.03
N ALA A 353 -11.72 22.15 13.68
CA ALA A 353 -13.02 22.00 13.02
C ALA A 353 -12.91 21.30 11.66
N TYR A 354 -11.74 21.37 11.01
CA TYR A 354 -11.47 20.66 9.75
C TYR A 354 -11.57 19.12 9.86
N LEU A 355 -11.47 18.55 11.06
CA LEU A 355 -11.55 17.10 11.30
C LEU A 355 -12.87 16.47 10.84
N HIS A 356 -13.93 17.27 10.70
CA HIS A 356 -15.22 16.82 10.17
C HIS A 356 -15.22 16.59 8.65
N GLY A 357 -14.10 16.86 7.97
CA GLY A 357 -14.07 16.97 6.52
C GLY A 357 -14.91 18.16 6.05
N SER A 358 -15.21 18.20 4.75
CA SER A 358 -15.95 19.27 4.11
C SER A 358 -17.15 18.74 3.31
N ARG A 359 -17.86 19.64 2.64
CA ARG A 359 -19.00 19.28 1.78
C ARG A 359 -18.65 18.24 0.70
N TYR A 360 -17.41 18.28 0.20
CA TYR A 360 -16.96 17.42 -0.91
C TYR A 360 -15.83 16.49 -0.46
N TYR A 361 -14.92 16.95 0.38
CA TYR A 361 -13.75 16.19 0.83
C TYR A 361 -14.03 15.53 2.18
N GLU A 362 -14.26 14.22 2.19
CA GLU A 362 -14.55 13.44 3.41
C GLU A 362 -13.30 13.32 4.31
N SER A 363 -12.12 13.14 3.71
CA SER A 363 -10.87 13.13 4.47
C SER A 363 -10.48 14.54 4.91
N PRO A 364 -10.22 14.77 6.21
CA PRO A 364 -9.78 16.08 6.72
C PRO A 364 -8.35 16.41 6.27
N ASP A 365 -7.58 15.41 5.86
CA ASP A 365 -6.17 15.56 5.45
C ASP A 365 -6.02 16.32 4.13
N TRP A 366 -7.10 16.50 3.36
CA TRP A 366 -7.12 17.38 2.18
C TRP A 366 -6.81 18.83 2.52
N LEU A 367 -7.38 19.36 3.61
CA LEU A 367 -7.11 20.74 4.02
C LEU A 367 -5.63 20.92 4.37
N LEU A 368 -5.08 19.98 5.15
CA LEU A 368 -3.67 19.99 5.54
C LEU A 368 -2.76 19.90 4.32
N TYR A 369 -3.08 19.03 3.36
CA TYR A 369 -2.33 18.88 2.11
C TYR A 369 -2.28 20.19 1.30
N ILE A 370 -3.43 20.84 1.10
CA ILE A 370 -3.52 22.08 0.32
C ILE A 370 -2.73 23.21 0.99
N LEU A 371 -2.90 23.41 2.30
CA LEU A 371 -2.26 24.50 3.03
C LEU A 371 -0.75 24.25 3.24
N SER A 372 -0.33 23.00 3.37
CA SER A 372 1.11 22.65 3.44
C SER A 372 1.80 22.90 2.09
N ASP A 373 1.15 22.57 0.97
CA ASP A 373 1.67 22.90 -0.36
C ASP A 373 1.81 24.41 -0.56
N LEU A 374 0.84 25.20 -0.08
CA LEU A 374 0.95 26.67 -0.06
C LEU A 374 2.19 27.12 0.72
N CYS A 375 2.38 26.63 1.95
CA CYS A 375 3.53 26.99 2.78
C CYS A 375 4.86 26.63 2.12
N ARG A 376 4.93 25.46 1.47
CA ARG A 376 6.10 25.00 0.70
C ARG A 376 6.42 25.91 -0.49
N ARG A 377 5.41 26.39 -1.21
CA ARG A 377 5.59 27.30 -2.37
C ARG A 377 6.03 28.70 -1.96
N ARG A 378 5.79 29.08 -0.71
CA ARG A 378 6.13 30.39 -0.14
C ARG A 378 6.91 30.20 1.16
N PRO A 379 8.10 29.55 1.15
CA PRO A 379 8.75 29.07 2.37
C PRO A 379 9.15 30.19 3.33
N SER A 380 9.46 31.38 2.80
CA SER A 380 9.95 32.53 3.58
C SER A 380 8.91 33.63 3.77
N ASP A 381 7.65 33.41 3.39
CA ASP A 381 6.61 34.42 3.52
C ASP A 381 6.20 34.59 5.00
N PRO A 382 6.46 35.76 5.63
CA PRO A 382 6.19 35.96 7.05
C PRO A 382 4.69 35.98 7.35
N ASN A 383 3.85 36.31 6.36
CA ASN A 383 2.40 36.37 6.56
C ASN A 383 1.77 34.99 6.76
N LEU A 384 2.50 33.91 6.43
CA LEU A 384 2.06 32.53 6.65
C LEU A 384 2.61 31.92 7.96
N GLY A 385 3.29 32.70 8.82
CA GLY A 385 3.95 32.22 10.04
C GLY A 385 3.02 31.42 10.95
N LYS A 386 1.91 32.06 11.38
CA LYS A 386 0.88 31.42 12.21
C LYS A 386 0.29 30.16 11.56
N MET A 387 0.02 30.18 10.25
CA MET A 387 -0.48 29.01 9.53
C MET A 387 0.51 27.84 9.56
N ARG A 388 1.82 28.10 9.39
CA ARG A 388 2.86 27.05 9.47
C ARG A 388 2.92 26.42 10.85
N GLU A 389 2.89 27.23 11.91
CA GLU A 389 2.88 26.73 13.30
C GLU A 389 1.68 25.83 13.58
N LEU A 390 0.49 26.24 13.12
CA LEU A 390 -0.73 25.45 13.28
C LEU A 390 -0.71 24.16 12.47
N LEU A 391 -0.23 24.22 11.22
CA LEU A 391 -0.10 23.04 10.37
C LEU A 391 0.88 22.03 10.96
N ASP A 392 2.03 22.49 11.47
CA ASP A 392 3.03 21.63 12.11
C ASP A 392 2.38 20.80 13.24
N ILE A 393 1.65 21.47 14.14
CA ILE A 393 0.92 20.83 15.24
C ILE A 393 -0.14 19.84 14.70
N CYS A 394 -1.02 20.30 13.81
CA CYS A 394 -2.12 19.50 13.28
C CYS A 394 -1.65 18.25 12.51
N ILE A 395 -0.56 18.37 11.75
CA ILE A 395 0.00 17.24 11.00
C ILE A 395 0.61 16.24 11.98
N GLN A 396 1.40 16.69 12.96
CA GLN A 396 1.99 15.81 13.97
C GLN A 396 0.92 15.06 14.78
N GLU A 397 -0.18 15.73 15.17
CA GLU A 397 -1.33 15.12 15.84
C GLU A 397 -1.95 13.97 15.01
N ARG A 398 -1.94 14.09 13.68
CA ARG A 398 -2.57 13.13 12.77
C ARG A 398 -1.63 12.07 12.19
N MET A 399 -0.30 12.20 12.35
CA MET A 399 0.64 11.22 11.80
C MET A 399 0.35 9.80 12.32
N GLY A 400 0.05 8.88 11.41
CA GLY A 400 -0.28 7.49 11.75
C GLY A 400 -1.57 7.33 12.58
N CYS A 401 -2.52 8.28 12.52
CA CYS A 401 -3.77 8.18 13.27
C CYS A 401 -4.74 7.11 12.72
N ASP A 402 -4.54 6.66 11.49
CA ASP A 402 -5.30 5.63 10.82
C ASP A 402 -4.43 4.91 9.77
N ARG A 403 -5.01 3.89 9.11
CA ARG A 403 -4.36 3.14 8.02
C ARG A 403 -4.98 3.45 6.64
N ASN A 404 -5.67 4.58 6.50
CA ASN A 404 -6.23 4.98 5.20
C ASN A 404 -5.10 5.47 4.29
N VAL A 405 -4.90 4.81 3.16
CA VAL A 405 -3.73 5.04 2.29
C VAL A 405 -3.70 6.43 1.67
N LEU A 406 -4.85 6.94 1.21
CA LEU A 406 -4.93 8.29 0.62
C LEU A 406 -4.61 9.36 1.67
N SER A 407 -5.21 9.24 2.86
CA SER A 407 -4.95 10.14 3.98
C SER A 407 -3.49 10.05 4.44
N ALA A 408 -2.93 8.84 4.56
CA ALA A 408 -1.52 8.63 4.89
C ALA A 408 -0.59 9.30 3.86
N ALA A 409 -0.84 9.14 2.56
CA ALA A 409 -0.06 9.81 1.51
C ALA A 409 -0.14 11.34 1.63
N MET A 410 -1.33 11.91 1.88
CA MET A 410 -1.50 13.34 2.11
C MET A 410 -0.74 13.83 3.35
N ARG A 411 -0.77 13.08 4.45
CA ARG A 411 -0.02 13.43 5.68
C ARG A 411 1.50 13.36 5.48
N VAL A 412 2.01 12.38 4.72
CA VAL A 412 3.44 12.31 4.37
C VAL A 412 3.85 13.52 3.53
N LEU A 413 3.09 13.85 2.47
CA LEU A 413 3.37 15.01 1.61
C LEU A 413 3.26 16.34 2.37
N SER A 414 2.30 16.45 3.29
CA SER A 414 2.14 17.62 4.16
C SER A 414 3.32 17.78 5.11
N ALA A 415 3.75 16.69 5.75
CA ALA A 415 4.92 16.66 6.63
C ALA A 415 6.19 17.09 5.86
N GLN A 416 6.43 16.50 4.68
CA GLN A 416 7.56 16.84 3.82
C GLN A 416 7.57 18.32 3.41
N SER A 417 6.39 18.89 3.14
CA SER A 417 6.23 20.30 2.79
C SER A 417 6.65 21.26 3.91
N LEU A 418 6.67 20.79 5.17
CA LEU A 418 7.13 21.54 6.35
C LEU A 418 8.48 21.06 6.89
N GLY A 419 9.17 20.13 6.21
CA GLY A 419 10.44 19.58 6.66
C GLY A 419 10.33 18.55 7.80
N LEU A 420 9.15 17.99 8.04
CA LEU A 420 8.89 16.97 9.06
C LEU A 420 9.06 15.55 8.50
N LYS A 421 9.48 14.61 9.36
CA LYS A 421 9.53 13.17 9.02
C LYS A 421 8.27 12.46 9.49
N ASN A 422 7.64 11.68 8.60
CA ASN A 422 6.45 10.89 8.92
C ASN A 422 6.63 9.42 8.52
N ASN A 423 7.40 8.67 9.31
CA ASN A 423 7.70 7.26 9.03
C ASN A 423 6.48 6.35 9.17
N ARG A 424 5.53 6.68 10.07
CA ARG A 424 4.34 5.87 10.37
C ARG A 424 3.37 5.79 9.18
N ASP A 425 3.08 6.95 8.58
CA ASP A 425 2.23 6.97 7.38
C ASP A 425 3.01 6.48 6.15
N LEU A 426 4.33 6.72 6.07
CA LEU A 426 5.14 6.19 4.97
C LEU A 426 5.14 4.66 4.94
N GLU A 427 5.23 4.00 6.09
CA GLU A 427 5.09 2.54 6.19
C GLU A 427 3.72 2.08 5.69
N THR A 428 2.64 2.76 6.11
CA THR A 428 1.27 2.48 5.65
C THR A 428 1.15 2.59 4.12
N VAL A 429 1.78 3.59 3.50
CA VAL A 429 1.78 3.77 2.05
C VAL A 429 2.58 2.66 1.35
N LEU A 430 3.78 2.34 1.84
CA LEU A 430 4.65 1.30 1.27
C LEU A 430 4.01 -0.10 1.30
N GLU A 431 3.38 -0.45 2.41
CA GLU A 431 2.75 -1.77 2.58
C GLU A 431 1.51 -1.97 1.69
N ALA A 432 0.87 -0.88 1.28
CA ALA A 432 -0.38 -0.92 0.52
C ALA A 432 -0.21 -1.02 -1.00
N GLN A 433 1.02 -0.96 -1.53
CA GLN A 433 1.26 -1.07 -2.97
C GLN A 433 0.82 -2.46 -3.48
N GLN A 434 0.11 -2.47 -4.60
CA GLN A 434 -0.43 -3.67 -5.23
C GLN A 434 0.57 -4.30 -6.21
N VAL A 435 0.34 -5.56 -6.60
CA VAL A 435 1.26 -6.32 -7.48
C VAL A 435 1.50 -5.58 -8.81
N ASP A 436 0.47 -4.93 -9.36
CA ASP A 436 0.56 -4.12 -10.59
C ASP A 436 1.37 -2.81 -10.44
N GLY A 437 1.83 -2.49 -9.22
CA GLY A 437 2.62 -1.31 -8.89
C GLY A 437 1.79 -0.09 -8.50
N GLY A 438 0.47 -0.13 -8.69
CA GLY A 438 -0.44 0.93 -8.26
C GLY A 438 -0.90 0.76 -6.81
N TRP A 439 -1.80 1.64 -6.41
CA TRP A 439 -2.55 1.52 -5.15
C TRP A 439 -4.03 1.28 -5.44
N GLU A 440 -4.72 0.73 -4.44
CA GLU A 440 -6.16 0.50 -4.51
C GLU A 440 -6.94 1.81 -4.69
N LEU A 441 -8.17 1.67 -5.20
CA LEU A 441 -9.06 2.80 -5.34
C LEU A 441 -9.39 3.39 -3.96
N ALA A 442 -9.19 4.69 -3.81
CA ALA A 442 -9.71 5.45 -2.68
C ALA A 442 -10.77 6.45 -3.15
N TRP A 443 -11.75 6.68 -2.29
CA TRP A 443 -12.77 7.72 -2.49
C TRP A 443 -12.16 9.07 -2.16
N LEU A 444 -11.95 9.89 -3.19
CA LEU A 444 -11.26 11.17 -3.09
C LEU A 444 -12.18 12.25 -2.52
N TRP A 445 -13.39 12.33 -3.08
CA TRP A 445 -14.44 13.28 -2.73
C TRP A 445 -15.83 12.70 -3.03
N GLY A 446 -16.84 13.27 -2.37
CA GLY A 446 -18.25 12.92 -2.51
C GLY A 446 -19.03 13.93 -3.34
N TYR A 447 -20.19 13.50 -3.82
CA TYR A 447 -21.14 14.37 -4.50
C TYR A 447 -21.96 15.14 -3.45
N GLY A 448 -21.76 16.45 -3.33
CA GLY A 448 -22.30 17.24 -2.21
C GLY A 448 -23.84 17.32 -2.06
N SER A 449 -24.63 16.58 -2.87
CA SER A 449 -26.10 16.46 -2.74
C SER A 449 -26.64 15.03 -2.83
N LYS A 450 -25.80 14.04 -3.14
CA LYS A 450 -26.21 12.63 -3.31
C LYS A 450 -25.20 11.73 -2.60
N PRO A 451 -25.58 10.55 -2.09
CA PRO A 451 -24.66 9.60 -1.47
C PRO A 451 -23.81 8.87 -2.53
N LEU A 452 -23.15 9.62 -3.41
CA LEU A 452 -22.31 9.15 -4.50
C LEU A 452 -20.87 9.54 -4.18
N LYS A 453 -19.95 8.58 -4.30
CA LYS A 453 -18.52 8.80 -4.09
C LYS A 453 -17.78 8.78 -5.43
N ILE A 454 -16.68 9.53 -5.50
CA ILE A 454 -15.80 9.63 -6.66
C ILE A 454 -14.42 9.17 -6.23
N GLY A 455 -13.88 8.14 -6.88
CA GLY A 455 -12.60 7.54 -6.52
C GLY A 455 -11.65 7.41 -7.71
N SER A 456 -10.35 7.30 -7.46
CA SER A 456 -9.35 7.09 -8.50
C SER A 456 -8.16 6.30 -7.98
N ARG A 457 -7.75 5.26 -8.71
CA ARG A 457 -6.45 4.61 -8.49
C ARG A 457 -5.29 5.49 -8.95
N GLY A 458 -5.48 6.27 -10.01
CA GLY A 458 -4.45 7.12 -10.61
C GLY A 458 -3.99 8.22 -9.65
N VAL A 459 -4.96 8.92 -9.02
CA VAL A 459 -4.65 9.96 -8.03
C VAL A 459 -3.91 9.38 -6.83
N VAL A 460 -4.42 8.28 -6.25
CA VAL A 460 -3.78 7.63 -5.09
C VAL A 460 -2.37 7.18 -5.43
N THR A 461 -2.18 6.57 -6.60
CA THR A 461 -0.86 6.10 -7.05
C THR A 461 0.11 7.27 -7.27
N ALA A 462 -0.34 8.36 -7.91
CA ALA A 462 0.47 9.55 -8.12
C ALA A 462 0.92 10.18 -6.78
N MET A 463 0.00 10.31 -5.83
CA MET A 463 0.29 10.87 -4.50
C MET A 463 1.21 9.95 -3.68
N ALA A 464 0.94 8.64 -3.66
CA ALA A 464 1.77 7.65 -2.97
C ALA A 464 3.19 7.61 -3.54
N MET A 465 3.34 7.59 -4.86
CA MET A 465 4.64 7.65 -5.53
C MET A 465 5.39 8.92 -5.17
N ASN A 466 4.70 10.07 -5.13
CA ASN A 466 5.31 11.34 -4.77
C ASN A 466 5.78 11.36 -3.31
N ALA A 467 4.96 10.83 -2.39
CA ALA A 467 5.29 10.70 -0.97
C ALA A 467 6.53 9.84 -0.74
N ILE A 468 6.60 8.68 -1.42
CA ILE A 468 7.73 7.75 -1.30
C ILE A 468 9.01 8.35 -1.88
N ARG A 469 8.93 8.93 -3.08
CA ARG A 469 10.08 9.50 -3.79
C ARG A 469 10.78 10.60 -2.98
N HIS A 470 10.00 11.50 -2.39
CA HIS A 470 10.55 12.57 -1.54
C HIS A 470 11.12 12.06 -0.21
N ALA A 471 10.65 10.92 0.31
CA ALA A 471 11.21 10.34 1.53
C ALA A 471 12.53 9.61 1.28
N GLN A 472 12.79 9.22 0.03
CA GLN A 472 14.02 8.56 -0.40
C GLN A 472 15.12 9.55 -0.82
N ALA A 473 14.73 10.74 -1.31
CA ALA A 473 15.60 11.88 -1.58
C ALA A 473 16.21 12.44 -0.29
#